data_AF-A0A7C1CC71-F1
#
_entry.id   AF-A0A7C1CC71-F1
#
_cell.length_a   1.000
_cell.length_b   1.000
_cell.length_c   1.000
_cell.angle_alpha   90.00
_cell.angle_beta   90.00
_cell.angle_gamma   90.00
#
_symmetry.space_group_name_H-M   'P 1'
#
loop_
_entity.id
_entity.type
_entity.pdbx_description
1 polymer ?
#
loop_
_entity_poly.entity_id
_entity_poly.type
_entity_poly.pdbx_seq_one_letter_code
_entity_poly.pdbx_strand_id
1 'polypeptide(L)' 'YEAVTAGKADAVLAASIFHYREYTVKEAKDFLRGRGVVVRPV' A
#
# COMPACT_ATOMS: atom_id res chain seq x y z
N TYR A 1 -1.13 3.35 -4.91
CA TYR A 1 -1.46 2.75 -6.22
C TYR A 1 -0.63 3.39 -7.32
N GLU A 2 -0.75 4.70 -7.54
CA GLU A 2 -0.06 5.42 -8.64
C GLU A 2 1.47 5.28 -8.59
N ALA A 3 2.08 5.41 -7.40
CA ALA A 3 3.52 5.26 -7.22
C ALA A 3 4.07 3.94 -7.80
N VAL A 4 3.31 2.85 -7.67
CA VAL A 4 3.71 1.50 -8.13
C VAL A 4 3.37 1.29 -9.61
N THR A 5 2.23 1.82 -10.07
CA THR A 5 1.71 1.58 -11.43
C THR A 5 2.23 2.57 -12.46
N ALA A 6 2.01 3.86 -12.23
CA ALA A 6 2.48 4.94 -13.10
C ALA A 6 3.94 5.32 -12.78
N GLY A 7 4.25 5.42 -11.49
CA GLY A 7 5.59 5.76 -11.01
C GLY A 7 6.62 4.63 -11.12
N LYS A 8 6.17 3.40 -11.41
CA LYS A 8 7.01 2.20 -11.55
C LYS A 8 7.92 1.92 -10.34
N ALA A 9 7.55 2.38 -9.16
CA ALA A 9 8.30 2.10 -7.94
C ALA A 9 8.17 0.62 -7.56
N ASP A 10 9.29 -0.05 -7.30
CA ASP A 10 9.29 -1.45 -6.83
C ASP A 10 8.78 -1.59 -5.39
N ALA A 11 8.89 -0.51 -4.59
CA ALA A 11 8.43 -0.46 -3.21
C ALA A 11 7.98 0.94 -2.82
N VAL A 12 7.11 1.01 -1.80
CA VAL A 12 6.65 2.25 -1.18
C VAL A 12 6.83 2.17 0.33
N LEU A 13 7.25 3.27 0.94
CA LEU A 13 7.40 3.40 2.39
C LEU A 13 6.47 4.49 2.91
N ALA A 14 5.79 4.21 4.02
CA ALA A 14 5.01 5.19 4.75
C ALA A 14 5.20 4.95 6.26
N ALA A 15 5.22 6.04 7.05
CA ALA A 15 5.46 5.99 8.49
C ALA A 15 4.29 6.57 9.27
N SER A 16 4.08 7.89 9.21
CA SER A 16 3.12 8.60 10.08
C SER A 16 1.71 8.03 10.04
N ILE A 17 1.19 7.73 8.85
CA ILE A 17 -0.17 7.18 8.67
C ILE A 17 -0.36 5.81 9.35
N PHE A 18 0.71 5.04 9.51
CA PHE A 18 0.68 3.75 10.22
C PHE A 18 1.00 3.92 11.70
N HIS A 19 1.91 4.83 12.05
CA HIS A 19 2.29 5.12 13.43
C HIS A 19 1.13 5.71 14.23
N TYR A 20 0.38 6.63 13.63
CA TYR A 20 -0.80 7.25 14.23
C TYR A 20 -2.10 6.47 13.98
N ARG A 21 -2.01 5.28 13.37
CA ARG A 21 -3.16 4.39 13.10
C ARG A 21 -4.28 5.03 12.28
N GLU A 22 -3.96 5.99 11.42
CA GLU A 22 -4.92 6.51 10.44
C GLU A 22 -5.33 5.42 9.44
N TYR A 23 -4.39 4.53 9.12
CA TYR A 23 -4.63 3.29 8.39
C TYR A 23 -3.77 2.15 8.98
N THR A 24 -4.21 0.93 8.75
CA THR A 24 -3.45 -0.29 9.03
C THR A 24 -2.74 -0.80 7.77
N VAL A 25 -1.71 -1.62 7.97
CA VAL A 25 -1.03 -2.32 6.85
C VAL A 25 -2.01 -3.24 6.10
N LYS A 26 -2.98 -3.83 6.80
CA LYS A 26 -4.02 -4.67 6.18
C LYS A 26 -4.90 -3.85 5.23
N GLU A 27 -5.41 -2.70 5.67
CA GLU A 27 -6.25 -1.82 4.84
C GLU A 27 -5.49 -1.33 3.60
N ALA A 28 -4.22 -0.92 3.77
CA ALA A 28 -3.38 -0.51 2.64
C ALA A 28 -3.21 -1.64 1.61
N LYS A 29 -2.96 -2.87 2.08
CA LYS A 29 -2.85 -4.04 1.21
C LYS A 29 -4.17 -4.41 0.53
N ASP A 30 -5.28 -4.35 1.25
CA ASP A 30 -6.60 -4.66 0.70
C ASP A 30 -6.99 -3.66 -0.39
N PHE A 31 -6.72 -2.37 -0.17
CA PHE A 31 -6.87 -1.33 -1.18
C PHE A 31 -6.03 -1.60 -2.44
N LEU A 32 -4.75 -1.90 -2.27
CA LEU A 32 -3.84 -2.19 -3.39
C LEU A 32 -4.27 -3.45 -4.15
N ARG A 33 -4.63 -4.52 -3.44
CA ARG A 33 -5.12 -5.76 -4.03
C ARG A 33 -6.41 -5.56 -4.81
N GLY A 34 -7.35 -4.79 -4.27
CA GLY A 34 -8.61 -4.43 -4.94
C GLY A 34 -8.42 -3.61 -6.23
N ARG A 35 -7.22 -3.02 -6.42
CA ARG A 35 -6.82 -2.30 -7.63
C ARG A 35 -5.92 -3.13 -8.56
N GLY A 36 -5.76 -4.43 -8.29
CA GLY A 36 -4.95 -5.33 -9.11
C GLY A 36 -3.45 -5.29 -8.83
N VAL A 37 -3.00 -4.59 -7.78
CA VAL A 37 -1.59 -4.62 -7.38
C VAL A 37 -1.33 -5.88 -6.57
N VAL A 38 -0.39 -6.70 -7.03
CA VAL A 38 0.01 -7.93 -6.35
C VAL A 38 0.77 -7.56 -5.07
N VAL A 39 0.18 -7.90 -3.92
CA VAL A 39 0.77 -7.66 -2.60
C VAL A 39 0.79 -8.96 -1.80
N ARG A 40 1.81 -9.12 -0.93
CA ARG A 40 1.89 -10.28 -0.03
C ARG A 40 0.63 -10.35 0.85
N PRO A 41 -0.04 -11.51 0.98
CA PRO A 41 -1.13 -11.71 1.91
C PRO A 41 -0.76 -11.31 3.34
N VAL A 42 -1.78 -11.03 4.15
CA VAL A 42 -1.65 -10.64 5.56
C VAL A 42 -2.01 -11.82 6.41
#